data_AF-A0A1H7YTW3-F1
#
_entry.id   AF-A0A1H7YTW3-F1
#
_cell.length_a   1.000
_cell.length_b   1.000
_cell.length_c   1.000
_cell.angle_alpha   90.00
_cell.angle_beta   90.00
_cell.angle_gamma   90.00
#
_symmetry.space_group_name_H-M   'P 1'
#
loop_
_entity.id
_entity.type
_entity.pdbx_description
1 polymer ?
#
loop_
_entity_poly.entity_id
_entity_poly.type
_entity_poly.pdbx_seq_one_letter_code
_entity_poly.pdbx_strand_id
1 'polypeptide(L)'
;MSSNREKKLNKADVRIGIWKFVLSFIVLSGVSFICVFFFFKSYDIQRQGIKKEADDYRYLLTRSDLLRTHVDSILYRMDQLDINRVQNDIFLRNAIMEDVRNARGAMGTDSAGNFKHYSILMKQIEPMLALKKQIIDVSYKEQVALRNLNECKGKIGIINSELKVDPTRKFSGMRRRK
;
A
#
# COMPACT_ATOMS: atom_id res chain seq x y z
N MET A 1 91.18 -32.13 45.07
CA MET A 1 89.98 -32.77 45.67
C MET A 1 88.76 -31.93 45.32
N SER A 2 87.97 -32.42 44.37
CA SER A 2 86.76 -31.75 43.89
C SER A 2 85.62 -32.00 44.87
N SER A 3 85.04 -30.93 45.42
CA SER A 3 83.81 -31.00 46.21
C SER A 3 82.74 -30.16 45.52
N ASN A 4 82.08 -30.77 44.54
CA ASN A 4 80.81 -30.29 44.01
C ASN A 4 79.76 -30.42 45.13
N ARG A 5 79.53 -29.35 45.88
CA ARG A 5 78.34 -29.23 46.73
C ARG A 5 77.14 -29.02 45.82
N GLU A 6 76.50 -30.11 45.41
CA GLU A 6 75.14 -30.04 44.91
C GLU A 6 74.26 -29.39 46.01
N LYS A 7 73.81 -28.15 45.76
CA LYS A 7 72.81 -27.49 46.60
C LYS A 7 71.55 -28.33 46.56
N LYS A 8 71.35 -29.15 47.59
CA LYS A 8 70.13 -29.93 47.82
C LYS A 8 68.95 -28.96 47.84
N LEU A 9 68.18 -28.93 46.74
CA LEU A 9 67.08 -27.99 46.57
C LEU A 9 66.09 -28.16 47.72
N ASN A 10 65.72 -27.04 48.37
CA ASN A 10 64.79 -27.06 49.48
C ASN A 10 63.42 -27.52 48.96
N LYS A 11 62.90 -28.65 49.48
CA LYS A 11 61.63 -29.25 49.07
C LYS A 11 60.44 -28.28 49.21
N ALA A 12 60.59 -27.26 50.07
CA ALA A 12 59.63 -26.17 50.24
C ALA A 12 59.60 -25.19 49.06
N ASP A 13 60.75 -24.76 48.54
CA ASP A 13 60.84 -23.84 47.40
C ASP A 13 60.31 -24.48 46.11
N VAL A 14 60.59 -25.77 45.90
CA VAL A 14 60.06 -26.54 44.75
C VAL A 14 58.52 -26.58 44.81
N ARG A 15 57.95 -26.80 46.00
CA ARG A 15 56.49 -26.87 46.18
C ARG A 15 55.81 -25.52 45.91
N ILE A 16 56.44 -24.42 46.32
CA ILE A 16 55.97 -23.05 46.04
C ILE A 16 56.04 -22.72 44.55
N GLY A 17 57.12 -23.14 43.86
CA GLY A 17 57.24 -22.99 42.41
C GLY A 17 56.13 -23.74 41.65
N ILE A 18 55.86 -24.98 42.03
CA ILE A 18 54.78 -25.79 41.45
C ILE A 18 53.41 -25.14 41.69
N TRP A 19 53.14 -24.62 42.89
CA TRP A 19 51.87 -23.96 43.19
C TRP A 19 51.67 -22.68 42.38
N LYS A 20 52.73 -21.86 42.20
CA LYS A 20 52.67 -20.68 41.34
C LYS A 20 52.42 -21.06 39.88
N PHE A 21 53.06 -22.12 39.39
CA PHE A 21 52.84 -22.63 38.04
C PHE A 21 51.40 -23.10 37.83
N VAL A 22 50.85 -23.88 38.77
CA VAL A 22 49.46 -24.36 38.71
C VAL A 22 48.49 -23.19 38.76
N LEU A 23 48.72 -22.19 39.61
CA LEU A 23 47.88 -20.99 39.68
C LEU A 23 47.90 -20.21 38.36
N SER A 24 49.10 -19.95 37.81
CA SER A 24 49.25 -19.27 36.52
C SER A 24 48.59 -20.07 35.38
N PHE A 25 48.70 -21.39 35.39
CA PHE A 25 48.06 -22.26 34.39
C PHE A 25 46.54 -22.20 34.47
N ILE A 26 45.95 -22.24 35.68
CA ILE A 26 44.50 -22.12 35.88
C ILE A 26 44.01 -20.75 35.43
N VAL A 27 44.72 -19.68 35.75
CA VAL A 27 44.35 -18.32 35.33
C VAL A 27 44.41 -18.20 33.80
N LEU A 28 45.49 -18.66 33.16
CA LEU A 28 45.64 -18.59 31.70
C LEU A 28 44.57 -19.43 30.98
N SER A 29 44.32 -20.63 31.49
CA SER A 29 43.28 -21.53 30.99
C SER A 29 41.90 -20.91 31.16
N GLY A 30 41.59 -20.38 32.35
CA GLY A 30 40.32 -19.71 32.64
C GLY A 30 40.07 -18.51 31.72
N VAL A 31 41.06 -17.64 31.52
CA VAL A 31 40.97 -16.50 30.58
C VAL A 31 40.70 -16.99 29.16
N SER A 32 41.40 -18.05 28.71
CA SER A 32 41.20 -18.62 27.38
C SER A 32 39.77 -19.15 27.20
N PHE A 33 39.25 -19.91 28.16
CA PHE A 33 37.88 -20.41 28.13
C PHE A 33 36.83 -19.29 28.18
N ILE A 34 37.08 -18.24 28.95
CA ILE A 34 36.18 -17.07 29.05
C ILE A 34 36.09 -16.34 27.69
N CYS A 35 37.22 -16.15 27.00
CA CYS A 35 37.23 -15.54 25.67
C CYS A 35 36.38 -16.35 24.67
N VAL A 36 36.53 -17.67 24.66
CA VAL A 36 35.74 -18.56 23.80
C VAL A 36 34.25 -18.51 24.16
N PHE A 37 33.92 -18.51 25.45
CA PHE A 37 32.55 -18.42 25.93
C PHE A 37 31.86 -17.11 25.50
N PHE A 38 32.53 -15.96 25.68
CA PHE A 38 31.98 -14.68 25.25
C PHE A 38 31.83 -14.59 23.74
N PHE A 39 32.72 -15.21 22.97
CA PHE A 39 32.60 -15.28 21.51
C PHE A 39 31.32 -16.01 21.10
N PHE A 40 31.06 -17.21 21.64
CA PHE A 40 29.83 -17.94 21.35
C PHE A 40 28.58 -17.20 21.82
N LYS A 41 28.60 -16.61 23.03
CA LYS A 41 27.48 -15.83 23.54
C LYS A 41 27.16 -14.62 22.65
N SER A 42 28.18 -13.90 22.21
CA SER A 42 28.02 -12.76 21.30
C SER A 42 27.50 -13.21 19.93
N TYR A 43 28.00 -14.33 19.41
CA TYR A 43 27.54 -14.90 18.15
C TYR A 43 26.05 -15.29 18.21
N ASP A 44 25.61 -15.95 19.28
CA ASP A 44 24.22 -16.33 19.44
C ASP A 44 23.28 -15.12 19.55
N ILE A 45 23.67 -14.10 20.31
CA ILE A 45 22.91 -12.84 20.41
C ILE A 45 22.80 -12.16 19.05
N GLN A 46 23.91 -12.05 18.31
CA GLN A 46 23.91 -11.46 16.97
C GLN A 46 23.04 -12.26 15.99
N ARG A 47 23.13 -13.59 16.02
CA ARG A 47 22.34 -14.46 15.16
C ARG A 47 20.84 -14.36 15.46
N GLN A 48 20.46 -14.27 16.73
CA GLN A 48 19.07 -14.04 17.12
C GLN A 48 18.57 -12.65 16.67
N GLY A 49 19.39 -11.61 16.81
CA GLY A 49 19.08 -10.27 16.35
C GLY A 49 18.82 -10.23 14.84
N ILE A 50 19.75 -10.77 14.05
CA ILE A 50 19.64 -10.83 12.57
C ILE A 50 18.42 -11.66 12.15
N LYS A 51 18.17 -12.79 12.82
CA LYS A 51 16.99 -13.62 12.50
C LYS A 51 15.70 -12.85 12.74
N LYS A 52 15.59 -12.13 13.87
CA LYS A 52 14.42 -11.32 14.20
C LYS A 52 14.19 -10.21 13.17
N GLU A 53 15.26 -9.52 12.76
CA GLU A 53 15.18 -8.46 11.76
C GLU A 53 14.81 -9.01 10.37
N ALA A 54 15.36 -10.16 9.99
CA ALA A 54 15.01 -10.83 8.73
C ALA A 54 13.55 -11.31 8.71
N ASP A 55 13.05 -11.82 9.84
CA ASP A 55 11.65 -12.24 9.97
C ASP A 55 10.70 -11.03 9.91
N ASP A 56 11.04 -9.92 10.58
CA ASP A 56 10.26 -8.67 10.51
C ASP A 56 10.25 -8.09 9.08
N TYR A 57 11.41 -8.08 8.42
CA TYR A 57 11.51 -7.66 7.02
C TYR A 57 10.69 -8.54 6.09
N ARG A 58 10.72 -9.87 6.26
CA ARG A 58 9.87 -10.80 5.49
C ARG A 58 8.39 -10.56 5.72
N TYR A 59 8.00 -10.28 6.95
CA TYR A 59 6.62 -9.94 7.29
C TYR A 59 6.17 -8.66 6.57
N LEU A 60 6.99 -7.60 6.64
CA LEU A 60 6.73 -6.34 5.93
C LEU A 60 6.67 -6.52 4.42
N LEU A 61 7.57 -7.31 3.84
CA LEU A 61 7.60 -7.60 2.41
C LEU A 61 6.33 -8.32 1.94
N THR A 62 5.91 -9.35 2.68
CA THR A 62 4.68 -10.11 2.37
C THR A 62 3.45 -9.20 2.45
N ARG A 63 3.38 -8.35 3.47
CA ARG A 63 2.30 -7.38 3.63
C ARG A 63 2.30 -6.33 2.52
N SER A 64 3.48 -5.89 2.08
CA SER A 64 3.63 -4.98 0.94
C SER A 64 3.15 -5.60 -0.37
N ASP A 65 3.41 -6.88 -0.60
CA ASP A 65 3.00 -7.57 -1.82
C ASP A 65 1.47 -7.75 -1.91
N LEU A 66 0.85 -8.09 -0.78
CA LEU A 66 -0.62 -8.07 -0.65
C LEU A 66 -1.18 -6.67 -0.93
N LEU A 67 -0.57 -5.64 -0.35
CA LEU A 67 -1.01 -4.26 -0.55
C LEU A 67 -0.88 -3.82 -2.01
N ARG A 68 0.20 -4.24 -2.70
CA ARG A 68 0.39 -4.00 -4.13
C ARG A 68 -0.75 -4.60 -4.95
N THR A 69 -1.11 -5.84 -4.67
CA THR A 69 -2.24 -6.52 -5.34
C THR A 69 -3.56 -5.77 -5.14
N HIS A 70 -3.82 -5.27 -3.93
CA HIS A 70 -5.00 -4.45 -3.68
C HIS A 70 -4.98 -3.13 -4.46
N VAL A 71 -3.82 -2.46 -4.51
CA VAL A 71 -3.65 -1.20 -5.26
C VAL A 71 -3.84 -1.43 -6.76
N ASP A 72 -3.31 -2.52 -7.32
CA ASP A 72 -3.49 -2.87 -8.73
C ASP A 72 -4.95 -3.14 -9.07
N SER A 73 -5.70 -3.82 -8.18
CA SER A 73 -7.16 -4.00 -8.33
C SER A 73 -7.92 -2.67 -8.31
N ILE A 74 -7.55 -1.77 -7.39
CA ILE A 74 -8.15 -0.43 -7.30
C ILE A 74 -7.88 0.37 -8.59
N LEU A 75 -6.64 0.37 -9.06
CA LEU A 75 -6.23 1.03 -10.30
C LEU A 75 -7.01 0.49 -11.51
N TYR A 76 -7.11 -0.83 -11.62
CA TYR A 76 -7.87 -1.47 -12.69
C TYR A 76 -9.35 -1.06 -12.68
N ARG A 77 -9.99 -1.03 -11.51
CA ARG A 77 -11.39 -0.60 -11.38
C ARG A 77 -11.57 0.89 -11.63
N MET A 78 -10.59 1.72 -11.26
CA MET A 78 -10.60 3.15 -11.58
C MET A 78 -10.47 3.40 -13.08
N ASP A 79 -9.65 2.63 -13.80
CA ASP A 79 -9.54 2.70 -15.26
C ASP A 79 -10.86 2.32 -15.95
N GLN A 80 -11.54 1.28 -15.46
CA GLN A 80 -12.87 0.92 -15.95
C GLN A 80 -13.92 2.03 -15.72
N LEU A 81 -13.82 2.76 -14.62
CA LEU A 81 -14.68 3.92 -14.31
C LEU A 81 -14.37 5.11 -15.22
N ASP A 82 -13.15 5.24 -15.73
CA ASP A 82 -12.80 6.36 -16.59
C ASP A 82 -13.38 6.22 -18.00
N ILE A 83 -13.35 5.01 -18.55
CA ILE A 83 -13.79 4.72 -19.93
C ILE A 83 -15.34 4.61 -20.02
N ASN A 84 -16.09 4.88 -18.94
CA ASN A 84 -17.56 4.68 -18.86
C ASN A 84 -17.99 3.31 -19.43
N ARG A 85 -17.12 2.28 -19.32
CA ARG A 85 -17.35 0.97 -19.95
C ARG A 85 -18.43 0.15 -19.24
N VAL A 86 -18.84 0.56 -18.05
CA VAL A 86 -19.75 -0.18 -17.19
C VAL A 86 -21.05 0.61 -17.06
N GLN A 87 -22.20 -0.04 -17.29
CA GLN A 87 -23.52 0.59 -17.17
C GLN A 87 -23.88 1.02 -15.73
N ASN A 88 -23.14 0.56 -14.73
CA ASN A 88 -23.41 0.77 -13.30
C ASN A 88 -22.21 1.42 -12.58
N ASP A 89 -21.96 2.69 -12.88
CA ASP A 89 -20.90 3.49 -12.24
C ASP A 89 -21.02 3.51 -10.70
N ILE A 90 -22.24 3.44 -10.16
CA ILE A 90 -22.50 3.43 -8.72
C ILE A 90 -21.94 2.17 -8.05
N PHE A 91 -22.13 1.00 -8.68
CA PHE A 91 -21.66 -0.27 -8.14
C PHE A 91 -20.12 -0.32 -8.14
N LEU A 92 -19.52 0.08 -9.27
CA LEU A 92 -18.07 0.12 -9.40
C LEU A 92 -17.43 1.08 -8.39
N ARG A 93 -18.05 2.25 -8.19
CA ARG A 93 -17.58 3.24 -7.20
C ARG A 93 -17.65 2.72 -5.77
N ASN A 94 -18.73 2.04 -5.40
CA ASN A 94 -18.86 1.43 -4.07
C ASN A 94 -17.82 0.33 -3.87
N ALA A 95 -17.57 -0.49 -4.89
CA ALA A 95 -16.57 -1.54 -4.82
C ALA A 95 -15.15 -0.98 -4.69
N ILE A 96 -14.81 0.10 -5.42
CA ILE A 96 -13.51 0.79 -5.24
C ILE A 96 -13.38 1.32 -3.81
N MET A 97 -14.44 1.92 -3.27
CA MET A 97 -14.41 2.47 -1.90
C MET A 97 -14.27 1.38 -0.84
N GLU A 98 -14.86 0.21 -1.06
CA GLU A 98 -14.68 -0.96 -0.22
C GLU A 98 -13.25 -1.53 -0.31
N ASP A 99 -12.68 -1.64 -1.52
CA ASP A 99 -11.29 -2.05 -1.72
C ASP A 99 -10.30 -1.08 -1.04
N VAL A 100 -10.54 0.22 -1.12
CA VAL A 100 -9.75 1.25 -0.42
C VAL A 100 -9.85 1.09 1.10
N ARG A 101 -11.04 0.82 1.63
CA ARG A 101 -11.24 0.57 3.07
C ARG A 101 -10.54 -0.70 3.52
N ASN A 102 -10.58 -1.76 2.71
CA ASN A 102 -9.91 -3.03 2.97
C ASN A 102 -8.39 -2.86 2.95
N ALA A 103 -7.84 -2.14 1.97
CA ALA A 103 -6.42 -1.79 1.91
C ALA A 103 -5.98 -0.95 3.13
N ARG A 104 -6.82 -0.02 3.59
CA ARG A 104 -6.58 0.76 4.82
C ARG A 104 -6.59 -0.10 6.08
N GLY A 105 -7.51 -1.06 6.17
CA GLY A 105 -7.52 -2.07 7.23
C GLY A 105 -6.26 -2.94 7.20
N ALA A 106 -5.84 -3.36 6.01
CA ALA A 106 -4.63 -4.15 5.80
C ALA A 106 -3.35 -3.40 6.15
N MET A 107 -3.31 -2.05 6.09
CA MET A 107 -2.17 -1.25 6.55
C MET A 107 -2.11 -1.08 8.07
N GLY A 108 -3.24 -0.99 8.77
CA GLY A 108 -3.31 -0.89 10.24
C GLY A 108 -2.40 0.20 10.82
N THR A 109 -1.63 -0.13 11.85
CA THR A 109 -0.67 0.76 12.53
C THR A 109 0.53 1.15 11.67
N ASP A 110 0.89 0.31 10.69
CA ASP A 110 2.03 0.53 9.79
C ASP A 110 1.74 1.61 8.73
N SER A 111 0.50 2.09 8.68
CA SER A 111 0.04 3.20 7.83
C SER A 111 0.81 4.51 8.03
N ALA A 112 1.39 4.74 9.23
CA ALA A 112 2.13 5.96 9.56
C ALA A 112 3.66 5.83 9.35
N GLY A 113 4.17 4.60 9.26
CA GLY A 113 5.58 4.29 9.06
C GLY A 113 5.83 3.75 7.65
N ASN A 114 5.97 2.42 7.56
CA ASN A 114 6.40 1.72 6.35
C ASN A 114 5.45 1.89 5.15
N PHE A 115 4.14 2.11 5.38
CA PHE A 115 3.14 2.24 4.31
C PHE A 115 2.58 3.66 4.15
N LYS A 116 3.32 4.69 4.57
CA LYS A 116 2.89 6.10 4.48
C LYS A 116 2.45 6.52 3.08
N HIS A 117 3.16 6.08 2.03
CA HIS A 117 2.82 6.44 0.66
C HIS A 117 1.50 5.82 0.20
N TYR A 118 1.28 4.55 0.54
CA TYR A 118 0.01 3.88 0.26
C TYR A 118 -1.14 4.51 1.03
N SER A 119 -0.93 4.94 2.28
CA SER A 119 -1.98 5.59 3.06
C SER A 119 -2.37 6.97 2.52
N ILE A 120 -1.39 7.74 2.03
CA ILE A 120 -1.65 9.00 1.33
C ILE A 120 -2.43 8.75 0.04
N LEU A 121 -2.03 7.76 -0.76
CA LEU A 121 -2.73 7.40 -1.99
C LEU A 121 -4.20 7.04 -1.73
N MET A 122 -4.46 6.17 -0.75
CA MET A 122 -5.83 5.78 -0.37
C MET A 122 -6.67 6.98 0.08
N LYS A 123 -6.06 7.94 0.79
CA LYS A 123 -6.74 9.17 1.21
C LYS A 123 -7.09 10.09 0.03
N GLN A 124 -6.30 10.06 -1.05
CA GLN A 124 -6.54 10.86 -2.24
C GLN A 124 -7.59 10.25 -3.19
N ILE A 125 -7.79 8.93 -3.13
CA ILE A 125 -8.78 8.24 -3.97
C ILE A 125 -10.22 8.66 -3.60
N GLU A 126 -10.52 8.84 -2.31
CA GLU A 126 -11.85 9.30 -1.84
C GLU A 126 -12.31 10.62 -2.49
N PRO A 127 -11.57 11.74 -2.41
CA PRO A 127 -11.98 12.99 -3.06
C PRO A 127 -11.97 12.87 -4.60
N MET A 128 -11.11 12.03 -5.18
CA MET A 128 -11.10 11.79 -6.63
C MET A 128 -12.39 11.10 -7.11
N LEU A 129 -12.89 10.11 -6.38
CA LEU A 129 -14.17 9.45 -6.66
C LEU A 129 -15.35 10.41 -6.48
N ALA A 130 -15.30 11.28 -5.48
CA ALA A 130 -16.31 12.32 -5.26
C ALA A 130 -16.33 13.35 -6.41
N LEU A 131 -15.15 13.73 -6.91
CA LEU A 131 -15.02 14.63 -8.06
C LEU A 131 -15.55 13.98 -9.34
N LYS A 132 -15.19 12.72 -9.63
CA LYS A 132 -15.72 11.98 -10.79
C LYS A 132 -17.25 11.90 -10.76
N LYS A 133 -17.86 11.71 -9.58
CA LYS A 133 -19.32 11.76 -9.41
C LYS A 133 -19.91 13.10 -9.87
N GLN A 134 -19.31 14.22 -9.46
CA GLN A 134 -19.77 15.55 -9.85
C GLN A 134 -19.65 15.76 -11.36
N ILE A 135 -18.55 15.30 -11.96
CA ILE A 135 -18.33 15.38 -13.42
C ILE A 135 -19.42 14.61 -14.18
N ILE A 136 -19.74 13.39 -13.74
CA ILE A 136 -20.79 12.57 -14.36
C ILE A 136 -22.16 13.25 -14.25
N ASP A 137 -22.51 13.81 -13.08
CA ASP A 137 -23.79 14.52 -12.88
C ASP A 137 -23.91 15.75 -13.80
N VAL A 138 -22.84 16.52 -13.95
CA VAL A 138 -22.80 17.68 -14.86
C VAL A 138 -22.91 17.24 -16.32
N SER A 139 -22.19 16.19 -16.72
CA SER A 139 -22.26 15.64 -18.09
C SER A 139 -23.67 15.12 -18.43
N TYR A 140 -24.34 14.47 -17.47
CA TYR A 140 -25.71 14.04 -17.64
C TYR A 140 -26.67 15.23 -17.83
N LYS A 141 -26.53 16.28 -17.01
CA LYS A 141 -27.31 17.52 -17.16
C LYS A 141 -27.09 18.20 -18.51
N GLU A 142 -25.86 18.21 -19.01
CA GLU A 142 -25.52 18.72 -20.34
C GLU A 142 -26.22 17.92 -21.44
N GLN A 143 -26.17 16.59 -21.41
CA GLN A 143 -26.85 15.74 -22.39
C GLN A 143 -28.37 15.95 -22.39
N VAL A 144 -28.98 16.06 -21.21
CA VAL A 144 -30.41 16.36 -21.08
C VAL A 144 -30.73 17.74 -21.65
N ALA A 145 -29.90 18.76 -21.37
CA ALA A 145 -30.08 20.11 -21.91
C ALA A 145 -29.97 20.14 -23.45
N LEU A 146 -28.97 19.44 -24.01
CA LEU A 146 -28.79 19.28 -25.46
C LEU A 146 -29.99 18.59 -26.11
N ARG A 147 -30.50 17.52 -25.49
CA ARG A 147 -31.71 16.83 -25.94
C ARG A 147 -32.92 17.77 -25.93
N ASN A 148 -33.14 18.50 -24.84
CA ASN A 148 -34.24 19.46 -24.72
C ASN A 148 -34.12 20.58 -25.77
N LEU A 149 -32.92 21.07 -26.05
CA LEU A 149 -32.66 22.04 -27.11
C LEU A 149 -33.02 21.48 -28.50
N ASN A 150 -32.62 20.24 -28.80
CA ASN A 150 -32.94 19.59 -30.06
C ASN A 150 -34.45 19.34 -30.22
N GLU A 151 -35.13 18.92 -29.15
CA GLU A 151 -36.60 18.78 -29.13
C GLU A 151 -37.29 20.13 -29.34
N CYS A 152 -36.80 21.21 -28.73
CA CYS A 152 -37.33 22.56 -28.93
C CYS A 152 -37.12 23.04 -30.37
N LYS A 153 -35.91 22.87 -30.93
CA LYS A 153 -35.62 23.18 -32.33
C LYS A 153 -36.52 22.41 -33.30
N GLY A 154 -36.74 21.12 -33.04
CA GLY A 154 -37.67 20.30 -33.82
C GLY A 154 -39.10 20.82 -33.79
N LYS A 155 -39.61 21.16 -32.59
CA LYS A 155 -40.96 21.75 -32.42
C LYS A 155 -41.09 23.10 -33.13
N ILE A 156 -40.09 23.98 -33.04
CA ILE A 156 -40.08 25.26 -33.75
C ILE A 156 -40.08 25.06 -35.27
N GLY A 157 -39.34 24.05 -35.78
CA GLY A 157 -39.36 23.69 -37.19
C GLY A 157 -40.76 23.28 -37.68
N ILE A 158 -41.48 22.48 -36.89
CA ILE A 158 -42.86 22.07 -37.19
C ILE A 158 -43.80 23.29 -37.15
N ILE A 159 -43.75 24.10 -36.10
CA ILE A 159 -44.61 25.28 -35.96
C ILE A 159 -44.38 26.28 -37.11
N ASN A 160 -43.12 26.53 -37.49
CA ASN A 160 -42.81 27.39 -38.63
C ASN A 160 -43.28 26.81 -39.97
N SER A 161 -43.29 25.48 -40.11
CA SER A 161 -43.83 24.83 -41.31
C SER A 161 -45.35 24.96 -41.39
N GLU A 162 -46.05 24.87 -40.26
CA GLU A 162 -47.51 25.03 -40.17
C GLU A 162 -47.94 26.49 -40.36
N LEU A 163 -47.21 27.46 -39.77
CA LEU A 163 -47.48 28.90 -39.92
C LEU A 163 -47.20 29.44 -41.33
N LYS A 164 -46.33 28.78 -42.11
CA LYS A 164 -46.10 29.12 -43.53
C LYS A 164 -47.26 28.70 -44.45
N VAL A 165 -48.16 27.83 -43.98
CA VAL A 165 -49.36 27.45 -44.73
C VAL A 165 -50.40 28.55 -44.55
N ASP A 166 -50.55 29.39 -45.57
CA ASP A 166 -51.56 30.45 -45.58
C ASP A 166 -52.98 29.87 -45.39
N PRO A 167 -53.65 30.17 -44.26
CA PRO A 167 -54.97 29.62 -43.95
C PRO A 167 -56.06 30.13 -44.90
N THR A 168 -55.83 31.25 -45.60
CA THR A 168 -56.82 31.83 -46.53
C THR A 168 -56.93 31.06 -47.85
N ARG A 169 -55.95 30.20 -48.19
CA ARG A 169 -55.97 29.40 -49.43
C ARG A 169 -56.82 28.13 -49.38
N LYS A 170 -57.31 27.68 -48.21
CA LYS A 170 -58.16 26.48 -48.09
C LYS A 170 -59.66 26.77 -47.94
N PHE A 171 -60.08 28.03 -47.90
CA PHE A 171 -61.49 28.40 -47.84
C PHE A 171 -62.10 28.43 -49.25
N SER A 172 -62.29 27.27 -49.89
CA SER A 172 -63.18 27.16 -51.04
C SER A 172 -64.62 27.12 -50.53
N GLY A 173 -65.20 28.29 -50.28
CA GLY A 173 -66.63 28.42 -49.98
C GLY A 173 -67.45 27.88 -51.15
N MET A 174 -67.98 26.67 -51.02
CA MET A 174 -68.95 26.09 -51.95
C MET A 174 -70.22 26.95 -51.89
N ARG A 175 -70.34 27.87 -52.85
CA ARG A 175 -71.58 28.62 -53.11
C ARG A 175 -72.63 27.61 -53.56
N ARG A 176 -73.50 27.19 -52.65
CA ARG A 176 -74.69 26.37 -52.94
C ARG A 176 -75.55 27.15 -53.95
N ARG A 177 -75.59 26.68 -55.20
CA ARG A 177 -76.54 27.19 -56.21
C ARG A 177 -77.93 26.68 -55.85
N LYS A 178 -78.89 27.62 -55.88
CA LYS A 178 -80.33 27.43 -55.67
C LYS A 178 -80.90 26.35 -56.58
#